data_AF-Q4SUU5-F1
#
_entry.id   AF-Q4SUU5-F1
#
_cell.length_a   1.000
_cell.length_b   1.000
_cell.length_c   1.000
_cell.angle_alpha   90.00
_cell.angle_beta   90.00
_cell.angle_gamma   90.00
#
_symmetry.space_group_name_H-M   'P 1'
#
loop_
_entity.id
_entity.type
_entity.pdbx_description
1 polymer ?
#
loop_
_entity_poly.entity_id
_entity_poly.type
_entity_poly.pdbx_seq_one_letter_code
_entity_poly.pdbx_strand_id
1 'polypeptide(L)' 'SQFSPTSGSCRSRCFELVELEPPSCRCDNLCKTYNSCCSDFDQLCLRTGSG' A
#
# COMPACT_ATOMS: atom_id res chain seq x y z
N SER A 1 -21.26 -8.95 4.81
CA SER A 1 -19.86 -9.35 4.56
C SER A 1 -18.97 -8.19 4.90
N GLN A 2 -18.24 -8.31 5.99
CA GLN A 2 -17.43 -7.25 6.57
C GLN A 2 -16.21 -7.05 5.66
N PHE A 3 -16.22 -6.00 4.83
CA PHE A 3 -15.00 -5.45 4.27
C PHE A 3 -14.16 -5.05 5.47
N SER A 4 -13.26 -5.93 5.89
CA SER A 4 -12.32 -5.64 6.95
C SER A 4 -11.19 -4.85 6.30
N PRO A 5 -11.07 -3.53 6.51
CA PRO A 5 -9.92 -2.76 6.04
C PRO A 5 -8.63 -3.15 6.78
N THR A 6 -8.57 -4.34 7.39
CA THR A 6 -7.42 -4.85 8.14
C THR A 6 -6.27 -5.32 7.23
N SER A 7 -6.40 -5.22 5.90
CA SER A 7 -5.27 -5.19 4.94
C SER A 7 -5.07 -3.80 4.31
N GLY A 8 -5.74 -2.76 4.82
CA GLY A 8 -5.80 -1.40 4.28
C GLY A 8 -4.62 -0.49 4.64
N SER A 9 -3.48 -1.07 5.04
CA SER A 9 -2.34 -0.30 5.56
C SER A 9 -0.99 -0.77 5.00
N CYS A 10 -0.14 0.19 4.66
CA CYS A 10 1.26 -0.05 4.27
C CYS A 10 2.25 -0.13 5.43
N ARG A 11 1.78 -0.20 6.67
CA ARG A 11 2.64 -0.33 7.85
C ARG A 11 3.52 -1.57 7.75
N SER A 12 4.84 -1.37 7.70
CA SER A 12 5.85 -2.43 7.49
C SER A 12 5.73 -3.19 6.16
N ARG A 13 5.03 -2.64 5.17
CA ARG A 13 4.82 -3.21 3.82
C ARG A 13 5.26 -2.27 2.69
N CYS A 14 5.91 -1.16 3.02
CA CYS A 14 6.38 -0.20 2.03
C CYS A 14 7.34 -0.85 1.04
N PHE A 15 7.09 -0.61 -0.25
CA PHE A 15 7.87 -1.15 -1.36
C PHE A 15 7.89 -2.69 -1.38
N GLU A 16 6.80 -3.33 -0.95
CA GLU A 16 6.66 -4.78 -1.11
C GLU A 16 6.83 -5.16 -2.58
N LEU A 17 7.52 -6.28 -2.85
CA LEU A 17 7.64 -6.83 -4.20
C LEU A 17 6.50 -7.80 -4.52
N VAL A 18 5.60 -8.02 -3.56
CA VAL A 18 4.50 -8.97 -3.68
C VAL A 18 3.35 -8.32 -4.43
N GLU A 19 3.02 -8.90 -5.58
CA GLU A 19 1.77 -8.60 -6.27
C GLU A 19 0.62 -9.26 -5.52
N LEU A 20 -0.06 -8.50 -4.66
CA LEU A 20 -1.29 -8.99 -4.07
C LEU A 20 -2.41 -8.97 -5.10
N GLU A 21 -3.10 -10.10 -5.25
CA GLU A 21 -4.35 -10.17 -6.01
C GLU A 21 -5.45 -9.33 -5.33
N PRO A 22 -6.38 -8.75 -6.10
CA PRO A 22 -7.57 -8.09 -5.56
C PRO A 22 -8.33 -9.03 -4.61
N PRO A 23 -8.91 -8.55 -3.48
CA PRO A 23 -9.26 -7.16 -3.16
C PRO A 23 -8.24 -6.42 -2.27
N SER A 24 -7.01 -6.90 -2.18
CA SER A 24 -5.98 -6.27 -1.34
C SER A 24 -5.47 -4.95 -1.92
N CYS A 25 -5.24 -3.93 -1.08
CA CYS A 25 -4.45 -2.78 -1.51
C CYS A 25 -2.95 -3.12 -1.53
N ARG A 26 -2.25 -2.44 -2.44
CA ARG A 26 -0.83 -2.64 -2.75
C ARG A 26 0.02 -1.56 -2.11
N CYS A 27 1.24 -1.91 -1.72
CA CYS A 27 2.21 -0.99 -1.12
C CYS A 27 3.53 -0.92 -1.89
N ASP A 28 3.55 -1.41 -3.13
CA ASP A 28 4.68 -1.31 -4.05
C ASP A 28 4.77 0.06 -4.74
N ASN A 29 5.85 0.29 -5.49
CA ASN A 29 6.09 1.53 -6.23
C ASN A 29 5.14 1.75 -7.42
N LEU A 30 4.49 0.69 -7.94
CA LEU A 30 3.53 0.75 -9.03
C LEU A 30 2.09 0.93 -8.53
N CYS A 31 1.84 0.87 -7.21
CA CYS A 31 0.48 1.02 -6.67
C CYS A 31 -0.18 2.33 -7.14
N LYS A 32 0.62 3.40 -7.36
CA LYS A 32 0.12 4.69 -7.88
C LYS A 32 -0.25 4.62 -9.36
N THR A 33 0.51 3.85 -10.16
CA THR A 33 0.22 3.60 -11.57
C THR A 33 -1.09 2.83 -11.73
N TYR A 34 -1.34 1.86 -10.86
CA TYR A 34 -2.55 1.02 -10.88
C TYR A 34 -3.69 1.55 -10.00
N ASN A 35 -3.50 2.71 -9.35
CA ASN A 35 -4.44 3.29 -8.38
C ASN A 35 -4.94 2.25 -7.34
N SER A 36 -4.03 1.39 -6.90
CA SER A 36 -4.28 0.29 -5.97
C SER A 36 -3.59 0.48 -4.62
N CYS A 37 -3.00 1.67 -4.38
CA CYS A 37 -2.33 1.99 -3.12
C CYS A 37 -3.27 1.90 -1.92
N CYS A 38 -2.73 1.47 -0.77
CA CYS A 38 -3.41 1.67 0.50
C CYS A 38 -3.50 3.17 0.84
N SER A 39 -4.53 3.56 1.59
CA SER A 39 -4.82 4.97 1.89
C SER A 39 -3.71 5.69 2.66
N ASP A 40 -2.84 4.94 3.33
CA ASP A 40 -1.72 5.43 4.13
C ASP A 40 -0.35 5.26 3.45
N PHE A 41 -0.30 4.83 2.19
CA PHE A 41 0.94 4.68 1.42
C PHE A 41 1.76 5.98 1.39
N ASP A 42 1.14 7.11 1.06
CA ASP A 42 1.83 8.41 1.04
C ASP A 42 2.34 8.82 2.43
N GLN A 43 1.61 8.48 3.49
CA GLN A 43 1.96 8.86 4.86
C GLN A 43 3.02 7.97 5.50
N LEU A 44 3.10 6.69 5.09
CA LEU A 44 4.01 5.71 5.66
C LEU A 44 5.23 5.45 4.79
N CYS A 45 5.06 5.44 3.46
CA CYS A 45 6.09 5.03 2.51
C CYS A 45 6.70 6.21 1.74
N LEU A 46 5.98 7.33 1.61
CA LEU A 46 6.51 8.55 0.98
C LEU A 46 6.92 9.63 2.00
N ARG A 47 6.62 9.43 3.29
CA ARG A 47 7.09 10.30 4.37
C ARG A 47 8.56 10.01 4.64
N THR A 48 9.42 10.85 4.07
CA THR A 48 10.86 11.02 4.36
C THR A 48 11.77 9.83 4.03
N GLY A 49 12.05 9.66 2.74
CA GLY A 49 13.41 9.46 2.24
C GLY A 49 13.99 10.78 1.75
N SER A 50 13.98 11.83 2.59
CA SER A 50 14.80 13.03 2.36
C SER A 50 16.12 12.77 3.08
N GLY A 51 17.09 12.23 2.34
CA GLY A 51 18.42 11.83 2.80
C GLY A 51 19.05 10.86 1.83
#